data_AF-A0A485KRV2-F1
#
_entry.id   AF-A0A485KRV2-F1
#
_cell.length_a   1.000
_cell.length_b   1.000
_cell.length_c   1.000
_cell.angle_alpha   90.00
_cell.angle_beta   90.00
_cell.angle_gamma   90.00
#
_symmetry.space_group_name_H-M   'P 1'
#
loop_
_entity.id
_entity.type
_entity.pdbx_description
1 polymer ?
#
loop_
_entity_poly.entity_id
_entity_poly.type
_entity_poly.pdbx_seq_one_letter_code
_entity_poly.pdbx_strand_id
1 'polypeptide(L)'
;MVFASLFAFGAVALASATSDFHGQLFIGKSRRLCLESSRGYFPTAAPCDATDAQLWSWSRDSQQLTSRGPSHDSSTWLHLHHWDLRGHLFVARNTSVDDEVDWCLAITYPLTQGHTSTLAQCNDQDDTQLFEFASATV
;
A
#
# COMPACT_ATOMS: atom_id res chain seq x y z
N MET A 1 -4.44 38.53 49.10
CA MET A 1 -3.98 37.12 49.13
C MET A 1 -5.23 36.25 49.01
N VAL A 2 -5.49 35.45 47.98
CA VAL A 2 -4.66 34.78 46.96
C VAL A 2 -5.52 34.60 45.69
N PHE A 3 -4.89 34.72 44.51
CA PHE A 3 -5.43 34.38 43.18
C PHE A 3 -5.64 32.86 43.03
N ALA A 4 -6.65 32.42 42.28
CA ALA A 4 -6.64 31.10 41.66
C ALA A 4 -7.24 31.16 40.25
N SER A 5 -6.32 31.26 39.30
CA SER A 5 -6.53 31.14 37.85
C SER A 5 -6.75 29.69 37.42
N LEU A 6 -7.54 29.52 36.33
CA LEU A 6 -7.44 28.55 35.21
C LEU A 6 -7.47 27.05 35.59
N PHE A 7 -8.14 26.15 34.86
CA PHE A 7 -7.80 25.74 33.49
C PHE A 7 -9.07 25.36 32.70
N ALA A 8 -9.25 26.00 31.55
CA ALA A 8 -10.03 25.41 30.47
C ALA A 8 -9.16 24.31 29.83
N PHE A 9 -9.51 23.04 30.08
CA PHE A 9 -9.00 21.95 29.26
C PHE A 9 -9.74 22.00 27.92
N GLY A 10 -9.19 22.76 26.99
CA GLY A 10 -9.51 22.60 25.58
C GLY A 10 -9.06 21.19 25.18
N ALA A 11 -9.99 20.25 25.12
CA ALA A 11 -9.76 18.97 24.51
C ALA A 11 -9.44 19.22 23.02
N VAL A 12 -8.16 19.23 22.67
CA VAL A 12 -7.74 19.11 21.28
C VAL A 12 -8.10 17.69 20.88
N ALA A 13 -9.25 17.52 20.24
CA ALA A 13 -9.57 16.31 19.52
C ALA A 13 -8.53 16.18 18.40
N LEU A 14 -7.48 15.39 18.63
CA LEU A 14 -6.66 14.84 17.57
C LEU A 14 -7.58 13.94 16.76
N ALA A 15 -8.25 14.50 15.74
CA ALA A 15 -8.80 13.69 14.68
C ALA A 15 -7.62 12.91 14.11
N SER A 16 -7.52 11.63 14.50
CA SER A 16 -6.60 10.70 13.89
C SER A 16 -7.01 10.64 12.43
N ALA A 17 -6.29 11.35 11.56
CA ALA A 17 -6.50 11.27 10.13
C ALA A 17 -6.15 9.83 9.72
N THR A 18 -7.16 8.97 9.67
CA THR A 18 -7.05 7.65 9.05
C THR A 18 -6.59 7.90 7.63
N SER A 19 -5.36 7.48 7.33
CA SER A 19 -4.79 7.70 6.00
C SER A 19 -5.31 6.57 5.12
N ASP A 20 -6.25 6.88 4.24
CA ASP A 20 -6.66 5.97 3.19
C ASP A 20 -6.09 6.53 1.87
N PHE A 21 -5.51 5.65 1.06
CA PHE A 21 -4.98 6.00 -0.25
C PHE A 21 -5.81 5.33 -1.33
N HIS A 22 -6.04 6.04 -2.43
CA HIS A 22 -6.77 5.52 -3.58
C HIS A 22 -6.11 5.99 -4.88
N GLY A 23 -5.95 5.10 -5.85
CA GLY A 23 -5.45 5.45 -7.19
C GLY A 23 -4.52 4.40 -7.77
N GLN A 24 -3.83 4.77 -8.85
CA GLN A 24 -2.79 3.91 -9.41
C GLN A 24 -1.63 3.75 -8.43
N LEU A 25 -1.04 2.57 -8.41
CA LEU A 25 0.12 2.28 -7.58
C LEU A 25 1.35 2.09 -8.46
N PHE A 26 2.20 3.11 -8.54
CA PHE A 26 3.45 3.07 -9.29
C PHE A 26 4.46 2.14 -8.61
N ILE A 27 5.30 1.49 -9.42
CA ILE A 27 6.39 0.63 -8.95
C ILE A 27 7.74 1.26 -9.29
N GLY A 28 8.64 1.26 -8.33
CA GLY A 28 10.02 1.71 -8.47
C GLY A 28 10.17 3.23 -8.63
N LYS A 29 11.42 3.70 -8.54
CA LYS A 29 11.75 5.14 -8.64
C LYS A 29 11.38 5.72 -10.01
N SER A 30 11.43 4.92 -11.07
CA SER A 30 11.11 5.36 -12.43
C SER A 30 9.62 5.59 -12.67
N ARG A 31 8.74 4.97 -11.86
CA ARG A 31 7.27 5.05 -11.97
C ARG A 31 6.73 4.75 -13.37
N ARG A 32 7.43 3.91 -14.14
CA ARG A 32 7.04 3.52 -15.51
C ARG A 32 6.06 2.35 -15.54
N LEU A 33 6.06 1.55 -14.48
CA LEU A 33 5.18 0.41 -14.31
C LEU A 33 4.24 0.67 -13.14
N CYS A 34 3.05 0.10 -13.23
CA CYS A 34 2.01 0.14 -12.22
C CYS A 34 1.72 -1.28 -11.75
N LEU A 35 1.33 -1.40 -10.48
CA LEU A 35 0.81 -2.64 -9.95
C LEU A 35 -0.56 -2.87 -10.56
N GLU A 36 -0.76 -4.04 -11.16
CA GLU A 36 -2.00 -4.41 -11.82
C GLU A 36 -2.52 -5.69 -11.19
N SER A 37 -3.81 -5.71 -10.83
CA SER A 37 -4.48 -6.94 -10.44
C SER A 37 -4.51 -7.88 -11.64
N SER A 38 -4.04 -9.10 -11.44
CA SER A 38 -4.03 -10.13 -12.48
C SER A 38 -5.18 -11.11 -12.28
N ARG A 39 -5.40 -12.02 -13.23
CA ARG A 39 -6.35 -13.14 -13.04
C ARG A 39 -5.89 -14.15 -11.99
N GLY A 40 -4.64 -14.05 -11.51
CA GLY A 40 -4.10 -14.87 -10.43
C GLY A 40 -4.19 -14.17 -9.07
N TYR A 41 -3.73 -14.87 -8.03
CA TYR A 41 -3.68 -14.33 -6.66
C TYR A 41 -2.61 -13.25 -6.46
N PHE A 42 -1.66 -13.14 -7.40
CA PHE A 42 -0.52 -12.23 -7.29
C PHE A 42 -0.64 -11.11 -8.33
N PRO A 43 -0.59 -9.85 -7.90
CA PRO A 43 -0.49 -8.72 -8.83
C PRO A 43 0.75 -8.83 -9.72
N THR A 44 0.71 -8.13 -10.85
CA THR A 44 1.80 -8.06 -11.81
C THR A 44 2.21 -6.63 -12.08
N ALA A 45 3.45 -6.43 -12.51
CA ALA A 45 3.88 -5.15 -13.05
C ALA A 45 3.35 -4.99 -14.49
N ALA A 46 2.66 -3.89 -14.78
CA ALA A 46 2.13 -3.57 -16.10
C ALA A 46 2.46 -2.12 -16.49
N PRO A 47 2.42 -1.75 -17.79
CA PRO A 47 2.48 -0.36 -18.19
C PRO A 47 1.35 0.44 -17.55
N CYS A 48 1.66 1.61 -17.00
CA CYS A 48 0.63 2.46 -16.39
C CYS A 48 -0.33 3.01 -17.45
N ASP A 49 -1.60 2.60 -17.38
CA ASP A 49 -2.65 3.02 -18.32
C ASP A 49 -4.00 3.35 -17.65
N ALA A 50 -4.03 3.34 -16.31
CA ALA A 50 -5.16 3.73 -15.46
C ALA A 50 -6.42 2.89 -15.68
N THR A 51 -6.26 1.63 -16.07
CA THR A 51 -7.35 0.65 -16.08
C THR A 51 -7.88 0.37 -14.68
N ASP A 52 -9.12 -0.12 -14.58
CA ASP A 52 -9.74 -0.52 -13.30
C ASP A 52 -8.87 -1.51 -12.51
N ALA A 53 -8.11 -2.38 -13.19
CA ALA A 53 -7.20 -3.35 -12.60
C ALA A 53 -5.97 -2.69 -11.93
N GLN A 54 -5.64 -1.46 -12.32
CA GLN A 54 -4.55 -0.67 -11.75
C GLN A 54 -5.02 0.29 -10.67
N LEU A 55 -6.32 0.37 -10.38
CA LEU A 55 -6.84 1.21 -9.30
C LEU A 55 -6.83 0.44 -7.98
N TRP A 56 -6.01 0.93 -7.06
CA TRP A 56 -5.82 0.35 -5.74
C TRP A 56 -6.41 1.25 -4.67
N SER A 57 -6.94 0.66 -3.61
CA SER A 57 -7.27 1.33 -2.36
C SER A 57 -6.51 0.66 -1.23
N TRP A 58 -5.76 1.45 -0.45
CA TRP A 58 -5.20 1.00 0.81
C TRP A 58 -5.85 1.72 1.97
N SER A 59 -6.19 0.98 3.03
CA SER A 59 -6.72 1.56 4.24
C SER A 59 -5.84 1.28 5.45
N ARG A 60 -5.54 2.33 6.23
CA ARG A 60 -4.73 2.23 7.46
C ARG A 60 -5.41 1.36 8.52
N ASP A 61 -6.74 1.46 8.62
CA ASP A 61 -7.50 0.81 9.69
C ASP A 61 -7.59 -0.70 9.49
N SER A 62 -7.89 -1.11 8.26
CA SER A 62 -7.99 -2.53 7.91
C SER A 62 -6.64 -3.13 7.49
N GLN A 63 -5.68 -2.28 7.11
CA GLN A 63 -4.41 -2.67 6.50
C GLN A 63 -4.56 -3.60 5.30
N GLN A 64 -5.56 -3.27 4.49
CA GLN A 64 -5.87 -4.01 3.29
C GLN A 64 -5.53 -3.16 2.09
N LEU A 65 -4.79 -3.75 1.16
CA LEU A 65 -4.59 -3.23 -0.18
C LEU A 65 -5.56 -3.98 -1.10
N THR A 66 -6.43 -3.24 -1.78
CA THR A 66 -7.55 -3.80 -2.55
C THR A 66 -7.56 -3.23 -3.96
N SER A 67 -7.88 -4.06 -4.95
CA SER A 67 -8.07 -3.62 -6.34
C SER A 67 -9.21 -4.40 -6.97
N ARG A 68 -9.88 -3.79 -7.97
CA ARG A 68 -10.84 -4.51 -8.81
C ARG A 68 -10.06 -5.50 -9.67
N GLY A 69 -10.47 -6.76 -9.67
CA GLY A 69 -9.89 -7.76 -10.54
C GLY A 69 -10.19 -7.48 -12.02
N PRO A 70 -9.41 -8.05 -12.95
CA PRO A 70 -9.62 -7.88 -14.38
C PRO A 70 -10.82 -8.68 -14.94
N SER A 71 -11.65 -9.29 -14.09
CA SER A 71 -12.87 -9.97 -14.54
C SER A 71 -13.91 -8.93 -14.97
N HIS A 72 -14.57 -9.18 -16.10
CA HIS A 72 -15.73 -8.39 -16.52
C HIS A 72 -16.92 -8.49 -15.54
N ASP A 73 -16.86 -9.40 -14.55
CA ASP A 73 -17.66 -9.26 -13.35
C ASP A 73 -16.95 -8.28 -12.40
N SER A 74 -17.63 -7.20 -12.06
CA SER A 74 -17.19 -6.21 -11.08
C SER A 74 -17.20 -6.74 -9.63
N SER A 75 -17.28 -8.06 -9.44
CA SER A 75 -17.43 -8.71 -8.15
C SER A 75 -16.15 -9.37 -7.62
N THR A 76 -15.15 -9.60 -8.47
CA THR A 76 -13.88 -10.18 -8.01
C THR A 76 -12.93 -9.07 -7.56
N TRP A 77 -12.78 -8.91 -6.25
CA TRP A 77 -11.80 -8.01 -5.65
C TRP A 77 -10.57 -8.80 -5.23
N LEU A 78 -9.39 -8.28 -5.57
CA LEU A 78 -8.15 -8.82 -5.01
C LEU A 78 -7.88 -8.10 -3.68
N HIS A 79 -7.88 -8.88 -2.60
CA HIS A 79 -7.57 -8.40 -1.26
C HIS A 79 -6.21 -8.92 -0.82
N LEU A 80 -5.28 -8.00 -0.62
CA LEU A 80 -4.01 -8.28 0.04
C LEU A 80 -4.16 -7.85 1.50
N HIS A 81 -4.29 -8.83 2.39
CA HIS A 81 -4.45 -8.61 3.83
C HIS A 81 -3.10 -8.46 4.53
N HIS A 82 -3.10 -7.74 5.66
CA HIS A 82 -1.96 -7.60 6.57
C HIS A 82 -0.75 -6.87 5.95
N TRP A 83 -1.00 -5.84 5.14
CA TRP A 83 0.07 -5.01 4.57
C TRP A 83 0.06 -3.62 5.18
N ASP A 84 1.14 -3.30 5.89
CA ASP A 84 1.37 -1.99 6.47
C ASP A 84 2.17 -1.12 5.49
N LEU A 85 1.62 0.03 5.09
CA LEU A 85 2.33 0.97 4.23
C LEU A 85 3.25 1.86 5.09
N ARG A 86 4.56 1.65 4.97
CA ARG A 86 5.60 2.42 5.68
C ARG A 86 6.43 3.20 4.66
N GLY A 87 6.10 4.47 4.46
CA GLY A 87 6.69 5.28 3.40
C GLY A 87 6.26 4.73 2.03
N HIS A 88 7.22 4.15 1.30
CA HIS A 88 7.01 3.55 -0.02
C HIS A 88 7.03 2.01 -0.01
N LEU A 89 7.07 1.39 1.18
CA LEU A 89 7.15 -0.06 1.32
C LEU A 89 5.83 -0.61 1.85
N PHE A 90 5.30 -1.65 1.22
CA PHE A 90 4.26 -2.49 1.83
C PHE A 90 4.93 -3.60 2.62
N VAL A 91 4.87 -3.49 3.94
CA VAL A 91 5.46 -4.44 4.88
C VAL A 91 4.40 -5.45 5.33
N ALA A 92 4.71 -6.74 5.21
CA ALA A 92 3.84 -7.80 5.70
C ALA A 92 3.82 -7.76 7.24
N ARG A 93 2.64 -7.59 7.84
CA ARG A 93 2.45 -7.88 9.26
C ARG A 93 2.30 -9.38 9.41
N ASN A 94 3.05 -9.95 10.36
CA ASN A 94 2.91 -11.33 10.83
C ASN A 94 3.53 -12.41 9.93
N THR A 95 4.80 -12.26 9.60
CA THR A 95 5.69 -13.44 9.52
C THR A 95 6.15 -13.69 10.95
N SER A 96 5.66 -14.77 11.59
CA SER A 96 6.11 -15.35 12.87
C SER A 96 7.00 -14.49 13.79
N VAL A 97 6.54 -14.29 15.03
CA VAL A 97 7.07 -13.50 16.17
C VAL A 97 8.59 -13.66 16.49
N ASP A 98 9.32 -14.51 15.78
CA ASP A 98 10.73 -14.83 16.02
C ASP A 98 11.72 -14.30 14.94
N ASP A 99 11.24 -13.67 13.86
CA ASP A 99 12.13 -13.11 12.83
C ASP A 99 12.25 -11.58 13.01
N GLU A 100 13.45 -11.09 13.35
CA GLU A 100 13.81 -9.64 13.37
C GLU A 100 13.74 -8.98 11.97
N VAL A 101 13.26 -9.70 10.96
CA VAL A 101 13.31 -9.32 9.56
C VAL A 101 11.92 -8.96 9.07
N ASP A 102 11.74 -7.68 8.73
CA ASP A 102 10.56 -7.22 8.01
C ASP A 102 10.57 -7.77 6.56
N TRP A 103 9.45 -8.35 6.15
CA TRP A 103 9.22 -8.80 4.77
C TRP A 103 8.35 -7.81 4.01
N CYS A 104 8.73 -7.51 2.77
CA CYS A 104 8.08 -6.52 1.92
C CYS A 104 7.47 -7.16 0.67
N LEU A 105 6.42 -6.52 0.16
CA LEU A 105 5.93 -6.77 -1.19
C LEU A 105 7.05 -6.36 -2.16
N ALA A 106 7.31 -7.19 -3.15
CA ALA A 106 8.28 -6.92 -4.19
C ALA A 106 7.75 -7.40 -5.53
N ILE A 107 8.23 -6.86 -6.64
CA ILE A 107 8.10 -7.48 -7.96
C ILE A 107 9.30 -8.39 -8.20
N THR A 108 9.05 -9.59 -8.73
CA THR A 108 10.13 -10.53 -9.06
C THR A 108 11.14 -9.89 -10.00
N TYR A 109 12.41 -9.79 -9.60
CA TYR A 109 13.47 -9.19 -10.40
C TYR A 109 13.65 -9.91 -11.76
N PRO A 110 13.95 -9.20 -12.86
CA PRO A 110 14.04 -7.74 -12.97
C PRO A 110 12.68 -7.02 -12.95
N LEU A 111 12.67 -5.72 -12.64
CA LEU A 111 11.48 -4.88 -12.69
C LEU A 111 11.04 -4.63 -14.14
N THR A 112 10.34 -5.60 -14.71
CA THR A 112 9.84 -5.58 -16.10
C THR A 112 8.37 -5.99 -16.16
N GLN A 113 7.68 -5.58 -17.23
CA GLN A 113 6.28 -5.92 -17.46
C GLN A 113 6.06 -7.45 -17.39
N GLY A 114 4.93 -7.85 -16.79
CA GLY A 114 4.48 -9.24 -16.68
C GLY A 114 5.05 -9.98 -15.48
N HIS A 115 6.01 -9.40 -14.76
CA HIS A 115 6.56 -10.01 -13.55
C HIS A 115 5.58 -9.92 -12.40
N THR A 116 5.41 -11.03 -11.68
CA THR A 116 4.49 -11.16 -10.55
C THR A 116 5.11 -10.63 -9.27
N SER A 117 4.25 -10.23 -8.35
CA SER A 117 4.65 -9.89 -6.99
C SER A 117 5.16 -11.12 -6.22
N THR A 118 6.06 -10.90 -5.28
CA THR A 118 6.61 -11.88 -4.34
C THR A 118 6.81 -11.23 -2.96
N LEU A 119 7.13 -12.05 -1.96
CA LEU A 119 7.72 -11.59 -0.70
C LEU A 119 9.24 -11.54 -0.84
N ALA A 120 9.86 -10.49 -0.33
CA ALA A 120 11.31 -10.34 -0.21
C ALA A 120 11.66 -9.65 1.12
N GLN A 121 12.90 -9.80 1.59
CA GLN A 121 13.37 -9.02 2.73
C GLN A 121 13.31 -7.53 2.38
N CYS A 122 12.77 -6.72 3.29
CA CYS A 122 12.61 -5.29 3.08
C CYS A 122 13.95 -4.60 2.80
N ASN A 123 14.01 -3.84 1.71
CA ASN A 123 15.14 -3.02 1.31
C ASN A 123 14.62 -1.74 0.63
N ASP A 124 14.75 -0.60 1.30
CA ASP A 124 14.28 0.70 0.79
C ASP A 124 15.10 1.23 -0.40
N GLN A 125 16.21 0.57 -0.74
CA GLN A 125 17.00 0.87 -1.95
C GLN A 125 16.61 -0.01 -3.14
N ASP A 126 15.82 -1.07 -2.94
CA ASP A 126 15.39 -1.99 -3.98
C ASP A 126 14.17 -1.44 -4.73
N ASP A 127 14.38 -1.02 -5.98
CA ASP A 127 13.33 -0.47 -6.83
C ASP A 127 12.16 -1.43 -7.07
N THR A 128 12.32 -2.74 -6.88
CA THR A 128 11.22 -3.71 -6.98
C THR A 128 10.24 -3.64 -5.82
N GLN A 129 10.61 -2.98 -4.71
CA GLN A 129 9.84 -2.92 -3.46
C GLN A 129 9.23 -1.53 -3.21
N LEU A 130 9.53 -0.55 -4.07
CA LEU A 130 9.04 0.80 -3.90
C LEU A 130 7.69 0.97 -4.58
N PHE A 131 6.69 1.38 -3.82
CA PHE A 131 5.34 1.63 -4.27
C PHE A 131 4.89 3.04 -3.91
N GLU A 132 4.18 3.68 -4.82
CA GLU A 132 3.65 5.02 -4.58
C GLU A 132 2.28 5.19 -5.24
N PHE A 133 1.31 5.65 -4.46
CA PHE A 133 0.02 6.04 -5.00
C PHE A 133 0.18 7.30 -5.86
N ALA A 134 -0.43 7.29 -7.04
CA ALA A 134 -0.73 8.52 -7.77
C ALA A 134 -1.45 9.46 -6.80
N SER A 135 -0.93 10.67 -6.59
CA SER A 135 -1.49 11.61 -5.62
C SER A 135 -2.98 11.85 -5.86
N ALA A 136 -3.82 11.17 -5.09
CA ALA A 136 -5.20 11.53 -4.87
C ALA A 136 -5.34 11.73 -3.36
N THR A 137 -5.33 12.98 -2.95
CA THR A 137 -5.82 13.36 -1.62
C THR A 137 -7.33 13.12 -1.66
N VAL A 138 -7.82 12.17 -0.87
CA VAL A 138 -9.26 12.04 -0.61
C VAL A 138 -9.66 13.07 0.43
#